data_AF-Q4S4I5-F1
#
_entry.id   AF-Q4S4I5-F1
#
_cell.length_a   1.000
_cell.length_b   1.000
_cell.length_c   1.000
_cell.angle_alpha   90.00
_cell.angle_beta   90.00
_cell.angle_gamma   90.00
#
_symmetry.space_group_name_H-M   'P 1'
#
loop_
_entity.id
_entity.type
_entity.pdbx_description
1 polymer ?
#
loop_
_entity_poly.entity_id
_entity_poly.type
_entity_poly.pdbx_seq_one_letter_code
_entity_poly.pdbx_strand_id
1 'polypeptide(L)'
;MQMISPRMASGMQEKQYTPSLLSFFIYNPTFGPREGEEEKKILFYHPSDVEKNEKIRNVGLCEAIVQFTRTFCPTKPAKSLHTQKNRQFFFEPENNFWIVMVVRNPMIEKPNKDGKSQTIEYQEEEILDTVYGAVVRQCYSMYKLFNGTFARAMETGGVELLMQKLEKFFYKYLQTLHLQSSDLLDVFGGISFFPLDKMTYLKIQSFVNRVEESLSLVKYTAFLYNDQLIWSGLEQDDMRILYKYLTTSLFPRHTEPELAGRDSPLRPELAGNLLHYGRFLTGPLNLNDPEAKFRFPKIFVSAEDGYEELHLIVYKAMSAAACFMISASVELTRDFCEQLDKLVGPQLTLLASDICEQFTINRRISGPEKEPQFKFIYFNHMNLAEKSTIHMRKTASVCLTSVHPDLMKILGDINCDFARVDEDEEIIVKAMTDYWVVGKKSDQRELYVILNQKNANLIEVNEEVKKLCATQFNNIFFLD
;
A
#
# COMPACT_ATOMS: atom_id res chain seq x y z
N MET A 1 58.91 -21.91 9.33
CA MET A 1 57.82 -22.37 8.44
C MET A 1 56.50 -21.87 9.00
N GLN A 2 55.99 -20.74 8.50
CA GLN A 2 54.60 -20.36 8.77
C GLN A 2 53.71 -21.23 7.87
N MET A 3 53.09 -22.26 8.44
CA MET A 3 52.06 -23.03 7.75
C MET A 3 50.78 -22.21 7.72
N ILE A 4 50.58 -21.45 6.66
CA ILE A 4 49.26 -20.98 6.25
C ILE A 4 48.57 -22.20 5.63
N SER A 5 47.63 -22.80 6.36
CA SER A 5 46.67 -23.73 5.74
C SER A 5 45.35 -22.97 5.56
N PRO A 6 44.97 -22.61 4.32
CA PRO A 6 43.67 -22.03 4.04
C PRO A 6 42.67 -23.18 3.93
N ARG A 7 42.14 -23.64 5.06
CA ARG A 7 40.80 -24.22 5.03
C ARG A 7 39.83 -23.06 5.02
N MET A 8 39.49 -22.61 3.81
CA MET A 8 38.18 -22.00 3.59
C MET A 8 37.15 -23.03 4.07
N ALA A 9 36.73 -22.90 5.33
CA ALA A 9 35.48 -23.49 5.76
C ALA A 9 34.43 -22.78 4.91
N SER A 10 33.99 -23.44 3.85
CA SER A 10 32.67 -23.18 3.27
C SER A 10 31.69 -23.46 4.39
N GLY A 11 31.42 -22.46 5.23
CA GLY A 11 30.41 -22.55 6.27
C GLY A 11 29.14 -23.02 5.56
N MET A 12 28.60 -24.15 6.00
CA MET A 12 27.32 -24.63 5.49
C MET A 12 26.30 -23.55 5.87
N GLN A 13 25.98 -22.66 4.93
CA GLN A 13 25.10 -21.51 5.20
C GLN A 13 23.67 -22.02 5.31
N GLU A 14 22.99 -21.57 6.36
CA GLU A 14 21.54 -21.69 6.47
C GLU A 14 20.89 -20.95 5.31
N LYS A 15 19.90 -21.57 4.67
CA LYS A 15 19.11 -20.91 3.62
C LYS A 15 17.78 -20.47 4.22
N GLN A 16 17.49 -19.18 4.16
CA GLN A 16 16.22 -18.62 4.58
C GLN A 16 15.33 -18.36 3.36
N TYR A 17 14.07 -18.77 3.47
CA TYR A 17 13.05 -18.56 2.46
C TYR A 17 11.98 -17.64 3.02
N THR A 18 11.64 -16.61 2.25
CA THR A 18 10.65 -15.60 2.61
C THR A 18 9.22 -16.08 2.34
N PRO A 19 8.20 -15.37 2.88
CA PRO A 19 6.81 -15.60 2.50
C PRO A 19 6.62 -15.55 0.98
N SER A 20 5.83 -16.46 0.45
CA SER A 20 5.51 -16.52 -0.99
C SER A 20 4.07 -16.94 -1.21
N LEU A 21 3.45 -16.41 -2.27
CA LEU A 21 2.08 -16.75 -2.64
C LEU A 21 2.04 -18.16 -3.23
N LEU A 22 1.27 -19.05 -2.61
CA LEU A 22 1.05 -20.42 -3.09
C LEU A 22 -0.19 -20.51 -3.96
N SER A 23 -1.28 -19.90 -3.50
CA SER A 23 -2.48 -19.77 -4.30
C SER A 23 -3.27 -18.53 -3.92
N PHE A 24 -3.98 -17.99 -4.89
CA PHE A 24 -4.97 -16.94 -4.70
C PHE A 24 -6.18 -17.28 -5.55
N PHE A 25 -7.35 -17.36 -4.95
CA PHE A 25 -8.55 -17.72 -5.69
C PHE A 25 -9.78 -17.00 -5.16
N ILE A 26 -10.75 -16.86 -6.06
CA ILE A 26 -12.01 -16.20 -5.80
C ILE A 26 -13.12 -17.18 -6.10
N TYR A 27 -14.07 -17.34 -5.20
CA TYR A 27 -15.20 -18.23 -5.38
C TYR A 27 -16.50 -17.63 -4.87
N ASN A 28 -17.62 -18.17 -5.38
CA ASN A 28 -18.95 -17.89 -4.86
C ASN A 28 -19.71 -19.20 -4.62
N PRO A 29 -20.03 -19.55 -3.35
CA PRO A 29 -20.65 -20.83 -3.02
C PRO A 29 -22.08 -20.97 -3.56
N THR A 30 -22.71 -19.88 -3.99
CA THR A 30 -24.06 -19.92 -4.60
C THR A 30 -24.06 -20.38 -6.06
N PHE A 31 -22.89 -20.43 -6.70
CA PHE A 31 -22.76 -20.89 -8.08
C PHE A 31 -22.55 -22.40 -8.13
N GLY A 32 -23.09 -23.08 -9.14
CA GLY A 32 -23.02 -24.55 -9.24
C GLY A 32 -23.64 -25.28 -8.04
N PRO A 33 -24.95 -25.08 -7.75
CA PRO A 33 -25.60 -25.64 -6.56
C PRO A 33 -25.81 -27.16 -6.62
N ARG A 34 -25.53 -27.81 -7.76
CA ARG A 34 -25.72 -29.24 -7.96
C ARG A 34 -24.41 -30.00 -7.77
N GLU A 35 -24.51 -31.24 -7.29
CA GLU A 35 -23.37 -32.16 -7.22
C GLU A 35 -22.74 -32.33 -8.61
N GLY A 36 -21.41 -32.21 -8.69
CA GLY A 36 -20.66 -32.25 -9.94
C GLY A 36 -20.54 -30.89 -10.66
N GLU A 37 -21.09 -29.81 -10.09
CA GLU A 37 -20.93 -28.45 -10.61
C GLU A 37 -20.00 -27.58 -9.76
N GLU A 38 -19.22 -28.18 -8.84
CA GLU A 38 -18.39 -27.45 -7.87
C GLU A 38 -17.36 -26.54 -8.54
N GLU A 39 -16.88 -26.89 -9.74
CA GLU A 39 -16.00 -26.00 -10.50
C GLU A 39 -16.63 -24.64 -10.82
N LYS A 40 -17.97 -24.57 -10.95
CA LYS A 40 -18.68 -23.33 -11.30
C LYS A 40 -18.68 -22.33 -10.16
N LYS A 41 -18.34 -22.77 -8.94
CA LYS A 41 -18.10 -21.89 -7.79
C LYS A 41 -16.84 -21.03 -8.01
N ILE A 42 -15.87 -21.50 -8.80
CA ILE A 42 -14.55 -20.89 -8.93
C ILE A 42 -14.59 -19.80 -10.02
N LEU A 43 -14.36 -18.55 -9.61
CA LEU A 43 -14.38 -17.38 -10.48
C LEU A 43 -12.98 -17.01 -11.00
N PHE A 44 -11.95 -17.24 -10.19
CA PHE A 44 -10.56 -16.99 -10.52
C PHE A 44 -9.66 -17.91 -9.70
N TYR A 45 -8.54 -18.36 -10.27
CA TYR A 45 -7.56 -19.17 -9.55
C TYR A 45 -6.14 -18.92 -10.08
N HIS A 46 -5.23 -18.58 -9.17
CA HIS A 46 -3.81 -18.41 -9.41
C HIS A 46 -2.99 -19.34 -8.51
N PRO A 47 -1.96 -20.04 -9.02
CA PRO A 47 -1.58 -20.17 -10.44
C PRO A 47 -2.67 -20.85 -11.29
N SER A 48 -2.82 -20.43 -12.55
CA SER A 48 -3.90 -20.89 -13.43
C SER A 48 -3.74 -22.35 -13.88
N ASP A 49 -2.53 -22.88 -13.84
CA ASP A 49 -2.12 -24.22 -14.27
C ASP A 49 -2.39 -25.33 -13.24
N VAL A 50 -2.86 -24.98 -12.04
CA VAL A 50 -3.28 -25.96 -11.03
C VAL A 50 -4.43 -26.83 -11.58
N GLU A 51 -4.36 -28.15 -11.32
CA GLU A 51 -5.33 -29.12 -11.82
C GLU A 51 -6.76 -28.81 -11.30
N LYS A 52 -7.77 -29.04 -12.16
CA LYS A 52 -9.18 -28.81 -11.84
C LYS A 52 -9.60 -29.43 -10.49
N ASN A 53 -9.26 -30.69 -10.24
CA ASN A 53 -9.66 -31.39 -9.02
C ASN A 53 -9.01 -30.79 -7.76
N GLU A 54 -7.77 -30.31 -7.87
CA GLU A 54 -7.09 -29.62 -6.78
C GLU A 54 -7.74 -28.26 -6.48
N LYS A 55 -8.13 -27.50 -7.51
CA LYS A 55 -8.88 -26.24 -7.33
C LYS A 55 -10.19 -26.48 -6.58
N ILE A 56 -10.98 -27.47 -7.02
CA ILE A 56 -12.25 -27.85 -6.38
C ILE A 56 -12.03 -28.24 -4.91
N ARG A 57 -11.02 -29.07 -4.64
CA ARG A 57 -10.66 -29.50 -3.28
C ARG A 57 -10.31 -28.31 -2.37
N ASN A 58 -9.52 -27.37 -2.87
CA ASN A 58 -9.10 -26.21 -2.09
C ASN A 58 -10.29 -25.29 -1.75
N VAL A 59 -11.19 -25.04 -2.72
CA VAL A 59 -12.43 -24.30 -2.47
C VAL A 59 -13.34 -25.02 -1.49
N GLY A 60 -13.54 -26.33 -1.68
CA GLY A 60 -14.37 -27.14 -0.78
C GLY A 60 -13.87 -27.15 0.67
N LEU A 61 -12.55 -27.20 0.88
CA LEU A 61 -11.95 -27.10 2.21
C LEU A 61 -12.21 -25.73 2.85
N CYS A 62 -12.08 -24.64 2.08
CA CYS A 62 -12.34 -23.29 2.57
C CYS A 62 -13.82 -23.11 2.95
N GLU A 63 -14.74 -23.57 2.09
CA GLU A 63 -16.18 -23.55 2.35
C GLU A 63 -16.51 -24.33 3.63
N ALA A 64 -15.94 -25.52 3.81
CA ALA A 64 -16.14 -26.34 5.00
C ALA A 64 -15.66 -25.63 6.28
N ILE A 65 -14.49 -24.99 6.26
CA ILE A 65 -13.93 -24.26 7.41
C ILE A 65 -14.79 -23.03 7.75
N VAL A 66 -15.13 -22.23 6.75
CA VAL A 66 -15.98 -21.04 6.94
C VAL A 66 -17.34 -21.45 7.50
N GLN A 67 -17.97 -22.49 6.94
CA GLN A 67 -19.27 -22.95 7.41
C GLN A 67 -19.22 -23.57 8.81
N PHE A 68 -18.17 -24.34 9.11
CA PHE A 68 -17.94 -24.87 10.45
C PHE A 68 -17.80 -23.74 11.48
N THR A 69 -16.98 -22.74 11.19
CA THR A 69 -16.72 -21.62 12.11
C THR A 69 -17.93 -20.69 12.30
N ARG A 70 -18.79 -20.54 11.29
CA ARG A 70 -20.10 -19.85 11.43
C ARG A 70 -20.98 -20.44 12.53
N THR A 71 -20.82 -21.72 12.87
CA THR A 71 -21.56 -22.36 13.98
C THR A 71 -21.19 -21.77 15.33
N PHE A 72 -19.94 -21.32 15.49
CA PHE A 72 -19.43 -20.73 16.74
C PHE A 72 -19.57 -19.21 16.75
N CYS A 73 -19.44 -18.56 15.60
CA CYS A 73 -19.63 -17.12 15.46
C CYS A 73 -20.31 -16.78 14.11
N PRO A 74 -21.65 -16.66 14.07
CA PRO A 74 -22.38 -16.43 12.82
C PRO A 74 -22.02 -15.12 12.12
N THR A 75 -21.62 -14.09 12.88
CA THR A 75 -21.31 -12.75 12.36
C THR A 75 -19.86 -12.56 11.95
N LYS A 76 -18.95 -13.42 12.43
CA LYS A 76 -17.51 -13.33 12.15
C LYS A 76 -16.94 -14.74 11.92
N PRO A 77 -17.09 -15.31 10.72
CA PRO A 77 -16.45 -16.57 10.37
C PRO A 77 -14.92 -16.48 10.45
N ALA A 78 -14.24 -17.62 10.33
CA ALA A 78 -12.78 -17.67 10.32
C ALA A 78 -12.19 -16.74 9.26
N LYS A 79 -11.19 -15.94 9.68
CA LYS A 79 -10.43 -15.01 8.82
C LYS A 79 -9.10 -15.60 8.36
N SER A 80 -8.59 -16.59 9.08
CA SER A 80 -7.32 -17.23 8.80
C SER A 80 -7.33 -18.70 9.24
N LEU A 81 -6.53 -19.53 8.57
CA LEU A 81 -6.20 -20.90 8.97
C LEU A 81 -4.69 -21.03 9.04
N HIS A 82 -4.20 -21.54 10.17
CA HIS A 82 -2.78 -21.74 10.40
C HIS A 82 -2.43 -23.21 10.18
N THR A 83 -1.39 -23.46 9.40
CA THR A 83 -0.79 -24.78 9.24
C THR A 83 0.73 -24.63 9.35
N GLN A 84 1.43 -25.74 9.60
CA GLN A 84 2.90 -25.73 9.68
C GLN A 84 3.57 -25.11 8.43
N LYS A 85 3.02 -25.36 7.22
CA LYS A 85 3.68 -25.00 5.96
C LYS A 85 3.18 -23.69 5.35
N ASN A 86 1.94 -23.32 5.65
CA ASN A 86 1.30 -22.15 5.06
C ASN A 86 0.23 -21.57 5.99
N ARG A 87 -0.08 -20.31 5.74
CA ARG A 87 -1.24 -19.64 6.30
C ARG A 87 -2.23 -19.31 5.21
N GLN A 88 -3.51 -19.51 5.48
CA GLN A 88 -4.59 -19.19 4.57
C GLN A 88 -5.39 -18.02 5.14
N PHE A 89 -5.81 -17.10 4.29
CA PHE A 89 -6.57 -15.91 4.66
C PHE A 89 -7.88 -15.90 3.89
N PHE A 90 -8.99 -15.71 4.59
CA PHE A 90 -10.34 -15.73 4.04
C PHE A 90 -10.96 -14.34 4.19
N PHE A 91 -11.45 -13.78 3.08
CA PHE A 91 -12.09 -12.48 3.07
C PHE A 91 -13.33 -12.50 2.19
N GLU A 92 -14.47 -12.07 2.75
CA GLU A 92 -15.74 -11.90 2.04
C GLU A 92 -15.99 -10.39 1.81
N PRO A 93 -15.43 -9.78 0.74
CA PRO A 93 -15.64 -8.36 0.44
C PRO A 93 -17.09 -7.99 0.07
N GLU A 94 -17.80 -8.92 -0.54
CA GLU A 94 -19.19 -8.78 -0.97
C GLU A 94 -19.92 -10.07 -0.63
N ASN A 95 -21.24 -9.99 -0.43
CA ASN A 95 -22.05 -11.14 -0.02
C ASN A 95 -21.82 -12.35 -0.94
N ASN A 96 -21.37 -13.47 -0.36
CA ASN A 96 -21.01 -14.71 -1.06
C ASN A 96 -19.82 -14.63 -2.01
N PHE A 97 -19.11 -13.51 -2.16
CA PHE A 97 -17.86 -13.47 -2.92
C PHE A 97 -16.70 -13.59 -1.97
N TRP A 98 -15.97 -14.70 -2.06
CA TRP A 98 -14.84 -15.01 -1.18
C TRP A 98 -13.53 -14.89 -1.94
N ILE A 99 -12.59 -14.17 -1.35
CA ILE A 99 -11.19 -14.13 -1.76
C ILE A 99 -10.39 -14.94 -0.75
N VAL A 100 -9.59 -15.88 -1.26
CA VAL A 100 -8.68 -16.67 -0.45
C VAL A 100 -7.25 -16.45 -0.92
N MET A 101 -6.36 -16.19 0.02
CA MET A 101 -4.92 -16.09 -0.23
C MET A 101 -4.20 -17.11 0.65
N VAL A 102 -3.38 -17.96 0.03
CA VAL A 102 -2.56 -18.96 0.71
C VAL A 102 -1.10 -18.55 0.58
N VAL A 103 -0.46 -18.30 1.72
CA VAL A 103 0.92 -17.82 1.83
C VAL A 103 1.78 -18.90 2.49
N ARG A 104 2.89 -19.25 1.85
CA ARG A 104 3.89 -20.13 2.46
C ARG A 104 4.50 -19.45 3.68
N ASN A 105 4.58 -20.17 4.79
CA ASN A 105 5.29 -19.68 5.97
C ASN A 105 6.79 -19.57 5.64
N PRO A 106 7.51 -18.54 6.14
CA PRO A 106 8.95 -18.50 6.04
C PRO A 106 9.57 -19.78 6.58
N MET A 107 10.71 -20.18 6.02
CA MET A 107 11.39 -21.38 6.49
C MET A 107 12.91 -21.22 6.45
N ILE A 108 13.58 -21.87 7.38
CA ILE A 108 15.04 -21.97 7.44
C ILE A 108 15.42 -23.41 7.17
N GLU A 109 16.26 -23.62 6.15
CA GLU A 109 16.94 -24.89 5.90
C GLU A 109 18.28 -24.89 6.63
N LYS A 110 18.35 -25.68 7.71
CA LYS A 110 19.58 -25.89 8.46
C LYS A 110 20.30 -27.13 7.93
N PRO A 111 21.59 -27.03 7.59
CA PRO A 111 22.39 -28.19 7.24
C PRO A 111 22.60 -29.08 8.48
N ASN A 112 22.23 -30.36 8.42
CA ASN A 112 22.62 -31.28 9.50
C ASN A 112 24.12 -31.57 9.46
N LYS A 113 24.67 -31.97 10.61
CA LYS A 113 26.09 -32.34 10.80
C LYS A 113 26.60 -33.34 9.76
N ASP A 114 25.72 -34.20 9.24
CA ASP A 114 26.06 -35.26 8.27
C ASP A 114 26.03 -34.79 6.80
N GLY A 115 25.64 -33.54 6.52
CA GLY A 115 25.57 -32.94 5.18
C GLY A 115 24.58 -33.56 4.20
N LYS A 116 23.94 -34.68 4.55
CA LYS A 116 23.02 -35.45 3.68
C LYS A 116 21.55 -35.11 3.88
N SER A 117 21.16 -34.63 5.06
CA SER A 117 19.79 -34.23 5.38
C SER A 117 19.74 -32.78 5.82
N GLN A 118 18.67 -32.09 5.44
CA GLN A 118 18.39 -30.73 5.87
C GLN A 118 17.19 -30.76 6.80
N THR A 119 17.27 -30.05 7.92
CA THR A 119 16.13 -29.79 8.77
C THR A 119 15.46 -28.51 8.28
N ILE A 120 14.17 -28.62 7.93
CA ILE A 120 13.35 -27.47 7.55
C ILE A 120 12.57 -27.03 8.78
N GLU A 121 12.83 -25.81 9.21
CA GLU A 121 12.12 -25.17 10.31
C GLU A 121 11.23 -24.07 9.74
N TYR A 122 9.92 -24.18 9.93
CA TYR A 122 8.97 -23.15 9.52
C TYR A 122 8.83 -22.10 10.62
N GLN A 123 8.90 -20.83 10.25
CA GLN A 123 8.76 -19.70 11.15
C GLN A 123 7.32 -19.18 11.10
N GLU A 124 6.40 -19.95 11.66
CA GLU A 124 4.96 -19.63 11.64
C GLU A 124 4.67 -18.26 12.26
N GLU A 125 5.44 -17.88 13.28
CA GLU A 125 5.25 -16.64 14.05
C GLU A 125 5.62 -15.35 13.30
N GLU A 126 6.34 -15.42 12.18
CA GLU A 126 6.73 -14.23 11.39
C GLU A 126 5.56 -13.69 10.54
N ILE A 127 4.57 -14.51 10.24
CA ILE A 127 3.36 -14.06 9.55
C ILE A 127 2.40 -13.52 10.61
N LEU A 128 1.90 -12.30 10.39
CA LEU A 128 0.88 -11.66 11.24
C LEU A 128 -0.48 -11.66 10.55
N ASP A 129 -1.51 -12.13 11.25
CA ASP A 129 -2.86 -12.27 10.67
C ASP A 129 -3.47 -10.94 10.26
N THR A 130 -3.22 -9.90 11.04
CA THR A 130 -3.70 -8.54 10.76
C THR A 130 -3.08 -7.99 9.49
N VAL A 131 -1.76 -8.12 9.33
CA VAL A 131 -0.99 -7.66 8.18
C VAL A 131 -1.47 -8.32 6.90
N TYR A 132 -1.42 -9.65 6.84
CA TYR A 132 -1.76 -10.36 5.61
C TYR A 132 -3.26 -10.36 5.34
N GLY A 133 -4.09 -10.31 6.39
CA GLY A 133 -5.51 -10.01 6.25
C GLY A 133 -5.76 -8.64 5.59
N ALA A 134 -4.98 -7.62 5.95
CA ALA A 134 -5.05 -6.30 5.31
C ALA A 134 -4.56 -6.34 3.87
N VAL A 135 -3.51 -7.10 3.56
CA VAL A 135 -3.05 -7.33 2.17
C VAL A 135 -4.16 -7.92 1.29
N VAL A 136 -4.91 -8.92 1.78
CA VAL A 136 -6.05 -9.49 1.02
C VAL A 136 -7.16 -8.46 0.80
N ARG A 137 -7.48 -7.65 1.82
CA ARG A 137 -8.46 -6.54 1.67
C ARG A 137 -7.99 -5.50 0.67
N GLN A 138 -6.69 -5.20 0.65
CA GLN A 138 -6.08 -4.28 -0.30
C GLN A 138 -6.16 -4.82 -1.73
N CYS A 139 -6.04 -6.13 -1.93
CA CYS A 139 -6.22 -6.77 -3.24
C CYS A 139 -7.62 -6.50 -3.81
N TYR A 140 -8.67 -6.67 -2.99
CA TYR A 140 -10.03 -6.33 -3.39
C TYR A 140 -10.20 -4.82 -3.61
N SER A 141 -9.71 -3.99 -2.69
CA SER A 141 -9.89 -2.54 -2.78
C SER A 141 -9.26 -1.96 -4.05
N MET A 142 -8.08 -2.45 -4.43
CA MET A 142 -7.44 -2.10 -5.69
C MET A 142 -8.21 -2.61 -6.91
N TYR A 143 -8.77 -3.83 -6.85
CA TYR A 143 -9.66 -4.33 -7.91
C TYR A 143 -10.89 -3.42 -8.06
N LYS A 144 -11.55 -3.09 -6.94
CA LYS A 144 -12.74 -2.23 -6.86
C LYS A 144 -12.46 -0.88 -7.50
N LEU A 145 -11.32 -0.26 -7.16
CA LEU A 145 -10.91 1.02 -7.72
C LEU A 145 -10.88 1.01 -9.25
N PHE A 146 -10.48 -0.07 -9.92
CA PHE A 146 -10.33 -0.10 -11.39
C PHE A 146 -11.45 -0.83 -12.15
N ASN A 147 -12.24 -1.66 -11.47
CA ASN A 147 -13.22 -2.55 -12.13
C ASN A 147 -14.65 -2.44 -11.58
N GLY A 148 -14.83 -1.70 -10.48
CA GLY A 148 -16.05 -1.69 -9.68
C GLY A 148 -16.18 -2.96 -8.83
N THR A 149 -17.35 -3.15 -8.22
CA THR A 149 -17.67 -4.34 -7.43
C THR A 149 -17.87 -5.59 -8.31
N PHE A 150 -17.74 -6.77 -7.72
CA PHE A 150 -18.09 -8.04 -8.34
C PHE A 150 -19.57 -8.07 -8.72
N ALA A 151 -20.45 -7.62 -7.82
CA ALA A 151 -21.88 -7.49 -8.05
C ALA A 151 -22.18 -6.62 -9.30
N ARG A 152 -21.51 -5.48 -9.47
CA ARG A 152 -21.72 -4.62 -10.63
C ARG A 152 -21.31 -5.28 -11.94
N ALA A 153 -20.20 -6.03 -11.95
CA ALA A 153 -19.80 -6.81 -13.11
C ALA A 153 -20.81 -7.92 -13.45
N MET A 154 -21.36 -8.58 -12.42
CA MET A 154 -22.43 -9.57 -12.58
C MET A 154 -23.71 -8.97 -13.16
N GLU A 155 -24.15 -7.80 -12.69
CA GLU A 155 -25.32 -7.10 -13.23
C GLU A 155 -25.15 -6.71 -14.70
N THR A 156 -23.94 -6.27 -15.06
CA THR A 156 -23.68 -5.69 -16.38
C THR A 156 -23.48 -6.75 -17.47
N GLY A 157 -22.84 -7.87 -17.14
CA GLY A 157 -22.49 -8.90 -18.14
C GLY A 157 -22.40 -10.31 -17.60
N GLY A 158 -22.94 -10.57 -16.41
CA GLY A 158 -22.97 -11.90 -15.81
C GLY A 158 -21.60 -12.45 -15.42
N VAL A 159 -21.58 -13.75 -15.18
CA VAL A 159 -20.40 -14.47 -14.67
C VAL A 159 -19.23 -14.44 -15.65
N GLU A 160 -19.48 -14.50 -16.96
CA GLU A 160 -18.44 -14.48 -17.98
C GLU A 160 -17.66 -13.16 -17.98
N LEU A 161 -18.36 -12.02 -17.89
CA LEU A 161 -17.72 -10.71 -17.79
C LEU A 161 -16.91 -10.58 -16.50
N LEU A 162 -17.47 -11.04 -15.37
CA LEU A 162 -16.76 -11.04 -14.10
C LEU A 162 -15.46 -11.84 -14.19
N MET A 163 -15.50 -13.09 -14.65
CA MET A 163 -14.31 -13.94 -14.79
C MET A 163 -13.25 -13.29 -15.68
N GLN A 164 -13.63 -12.67 -16.80
CA GLN A 164 -12.70 -11.94 -17.68
C GLN A 164 -12.04 -10.75 -16.99
N LYS A 165 -12.80 -9.96 -16.22
CA LYS A 165 -12.27 -8.83 -15.44
C LYS A 165 -11.30 -9.30 -14.35
N LEU A 166 -11.66 -10.36 -13.62
CA LEU A 166 -10.83 -10.94 -12.57
C LEU A 166 -9.51 -11.46 -13.15
N GLU A 167 -9.55 -12.24 -14.22
CA GLU A 167 -8.37 -12.81 -14.87
C GLU A 167 -7.44 -11.68 -15.35
N LYS A 168 -7.98 -10.70 -16.08
CA LYS A 168 -7.19 -9.59 -16.62
C LYS A 168 -6.51 -8.76 -15.52
N PHE A 169 -7.21 -8.52 -14.40
CA PHE A 169 -6.69 -7.70 -13.31
C PHE A 169 -5.72 -8.48 -12.43
N PHE A 170 -6.16 -9.58 -11.82
CA PHE A 170 -5.38 -10.31 -10.81
C PHE A 170 -4.17 -11.01 -11.40
N TYR A 171 -4.21 -11.47 -12.65
CA TYR A 171 -3.03 -12.05 -13.31
C TYR A 171 -1.81 -11.13 -13.25
N LYS A 172 -2.01 -9.81 -13.46
CA LYS A 172 -0.95 -8.81 -13.39
C LYS A 172 -0.74 -8.29 -11.97
N TYR A 173 -1.82 -8.02 -11.25
CA TYR A 173 -1.74 -7.39 -9.93
C TYR A 173 -1.02 -8.28 -8.90
N LEU A 174 -1.28 -9.59 -8.90
CA LEU A 174 -0.64 -10.52 -7.96
C LEU A 174 0.88 -10.59 -8.13
N GLN A 175 1.40 -10.33 -9.33
CA GLN A 175 2.85 -10.28 -9.59
C GLN A 175 3.52 -9.05 -8.96
N THR A 176 2.74 -8.03 -8.59
CA THR A 176 3.23 -6.82 -7.91
C THR A 176 3.18 -6.92 -6.39
N LEU A 177 2.65 -8.03 -5.84
CA LEU A 177 2.57 -8.22 -4.39
C LEU A 177 3.94 -8.59 -3.82
N HIS A 178 4.43 -7.76 -2.91
CA HIS A 178 5.68 -7.98 -2.19
C HIS A 178 5.41 -8.47 -0.76
N LEU A 179 4.97 -9.74 -0.63
CA LEU A 179 4.58 -10.33 0.65
C LEU A 179 5.71 -10.30 1.71
N GLN A 180 6.97 -10.43 1.30
CA GLN A 180 8.11 -10.39 2.23
C GLN A 180 8.30 -9.04 2.94
N SER A 181 7.79 -7.96 2.36
CA SER A 181 7.89 -6.60 2.91
C SER A 181 6.58 -6.13 3.53
N SER A 182 5.59 -7.02 3.68
CA SER A 182 4.31 -6.64 4.28
C SER A 182 4.44 -6.52 5.79
N ASP A 183 3.96 -5.40 6.32
CA ASP A 183 4.11 -5.04 7.73
C ASP A 183 2.91 -4.21 8.25
N LEU A 184 3.11 -3.59 9.42
CA LEU A 184 2.08 -2.82 10.10
C LEU A 184 1.54 -1.63 9.26
N LEU A 185 2.32 -1.04 8.35
CA LEU A 185 1.79 0.02 7.49
C LEU A 185 0.74 -0.50 6.49
N ASP A 186 0.83 -1.77 6.09
CA ASP A 186 -0.21 -2.37 5.24
C ASP A 186 -1.52 -2.60 6.03
N VAL A 187 -1.47 -2.70 7.36
CA VAL A 187 -2.66 -2.72 8.22
C VAL A 187 -3.35 -1.37 8.22
N PHE A 188 -2.57 -0.29 8.40
CA PHE A 188 -3.10 1.07 8.44
C PHE A 188 -3.53 1.58 7.07
N GLY A 189 -2.80 1.20 6.02
CA GLY A 189 -2.98 1.74 4.68
C GLY A 189 -2.96 3.27 4.69
N GLY A 190 -2.06 3.89 5.44
CA GLY A 190 -2.13 5.32 5.69
C GLY A 190 -1.73 6.21 4.51
N ILE A 191 -1.91 7.51 4.70
CA ILE A 191 -1.54 8.56 3.77
C ILE A 191 -0.46 9.42 4.43
N SER A 192 0.67 9.60 3.74
CA SER A 192 1.69 10.54 4.18
C SER A 192 1.31 11.93 3.69
N PHE A 193 1.03 12.85 4.61
CA PHE A 193 0.67 14.23 4.30
C PHE A 193 1.91 15.12 4.26
N PHE A 194 1.99 15.99 3.25
CA PHE A 194 3.09 16.95 3.15
C PHE A 194 2.79 18.18 4.01
N PRO A 195 3.65 18.51 5.00
CA PRO A 195 3.43 19.68 5.84
C PRO A 195 3.71 20.96 5.05
N LEU A 196 2.74 21.89 5.07
CA LEU A 196 2.87 23.21 4.47
C LEU A 196 2.53 24.30 5.48
N ASP A 197 3.12 25.47 5.27
CA ASP A 197 2.64 26.69 5.92
C ASP A 197 1.29 27.12 5.31
N LYS A 198 0.58 27.98 6.06
CA LYS A 198 -0.77 28.41 5.68
C LYS A 198 -0.80 29.11 4.32
N MET A 199 0.20 29.92 3.99
CA MET A 199 0.19 30.71 2.76
C MET A 199 0.31 29.82 1.53
N THR A 200 1.19 28.83 1.58
CA THR A 200 1.42 27.91 0.47
C THR A 200 0.27 26.95 0.27
N TYR A 201 -0.32 26.48 1.37
CA TYR A 201 -1.57 25.72 1.28
C TYR A 201 -2.69 26.52 0.60
N LEU A 202 -2.88 27.80 0.95
CA LEU A 202 -3.87 28.67 0.31
C LEU A 202 -3.57 28.91 -1.18
N LYS A 203 -2.30 29.04 -1.57
CA LYS A 203 -1.92 29.11 -3.00
C LYS A 203 -2.35 27.85 -3.76
N ILE A 204 -2.12 26.66 -3.19
CA ILE A 204 -2.53 25.39 -3.79
C ILE A 204 -4.05 25.28 -3.86
N GLN A 205 -4.77 25.65 -2.79
CA GLN A 205 -6.22 25.67 -2.79
C GLN A 205 -6.77 26.65 -3.85
N SER A 206 -6.17 27.83 -3.99
CA SER A 206 -6.53 28.79 -5.04
C SER A 206 -6.27 28.23 -6.44
N PHE A 207 -5.17 27.50 -6.63
CA PHE A 207 -4.89 26.79 -7.87
C PHE A 207 -5.97 25.74 -8.16
N VAL A 208 -6.32 24.88 -7.19
CA VAL A 208 -7.36 23.86 -7.36
C VAL A 208 -8.69 24.50 -7.73
N ASN A 209 -9.14 25.48 -6.96
CA ASN A 209 -10.40 26.20 -7.21
C ASN A 209 -10.43 26.81 -8.61
N ARG A 210 -9.33 27.42 -9.06
CA ARG A 210 -9.22 28.01 -10.39
C ARG A 210 -9.32 26.95 -11.49
N VAL A 211 -8.74 25.77 -11.29
CA VAL A 211 -8.83 24.67 -12.27
C VAL A 211 -10.26 24.14 -12.34
N GLU A 212 -10.89 23.87 -11.20
CA GLU A 212 -12.25 23.37 -11.13
C GLU A 212 -13.28 24.37 -11.69
N GLU A 213 -13.05 25.67 -11.50
CA GLU A 213 -13.86 26.74 -12.09
C GLU A 213 -13.65 26.85 -13.61
N SER A 214 -12.41 26.77 -14.09
CA SER A 214 -12.07 26.96 -15.51
C SER A 214 -12.40 25.74 -16.36
N LEU A 215 -12.35 24.54 -15.77
CA LEU A 215 -12.58 23.26 -16.44
C LEU A 215 -13.75 22.54 -15.76
N SER A 216 -14.98 22.92 -16.10
CA SER A 216 -16.22 22.39 -15.49
C SER A 216 -16.43 20.88 -15.60
N LEU A 217 -15.60 20.18 -16.38
CA LEU A 217 -15.59 18.72 -16.48
C LEU A 217 -14.86 18.05 -15.31
N VAL A 218 -13.95 18.77 -14.64
CA VAL A 218 -13.21 18.27 -13.47
C VAL A 218 -14.16 18.21 -12.30
N LYS A 219 -14.40 16.99 -11.80
CA LYS A 219 -15.29 16.74 -10.66
C LYS A 219 -14.53 16.74 -9.34
N TYR A 220 -13.36 16.12 -9.32
CA TYR A 220 -12.48 16.07 -8.15
C TYR A 220 -11.04 16.33 -8.54
N THR A 221 -10.30 16.90 -7.59
CA THR A 221 -8.87 17.16 -7.73
C THR A 221 -8.12 16.58 -6.53
N ALA A 222 -6.94 16.03 -6.76
CA ALA A 222 -5.97 15.75 -5.71
C ALA A 222 -4.62 16.39 -6.04
N PHE A 223 -3.88 16.82 -5.03
CA PHE A 223 -2.57 17.45 -5.18
C PHE A 223 -1.56 16.76 -4.27
N LEU A 224 -0.44 16.35 -4.85
CA LEU A 224 0.66 15.69 -4.16
C LEU A 224 1.98 16.40 -4.45
N TYR A 225 2.89 16.34 -3.49
CA TYR A 225 4.27 16.80 -3.65
C TYR A 225 5.22 15.78 -3.01
N ASN A 226 6.26 15.36 -3.75
CA ASN A 226 7.17 14.29 -3.32
C ASN A 226 6.44 13.05 -2.82
N ASP A 227 5.45 12.59 -3.59
CA ASP A 227 4.59 11.44 -3.29
C ASP A 227 3.72 11.59 -2.03
N GLN A 228 3.70 12.76 -1.37
CA GLN A 228 2.90 13.03 -0.17
C GLN A 228 1.67 13.87 -0.52
N LEU A 229 0.54 13.60 0.12
CA LEU A 229 -0.73 14.27 -0.15
C LEU A 229 -0.79 15.66 0.51
N ILE A 230 -1.32 16.65 -0.22
CA ILE A 230 -1.59 17.99 0.29
C ILE A 230 -3.09 18.29 0.28
N TRP A 231 -3.75 17.96 -0.83
CA TRP A 231 -5.17 18.23 -1.05
C TRP A 231 -5.85 17.03 -1.72
N SER A 232 -7.10 16.79 -1.35
CA SER A 232 -7.98 15.82 -2.01
C SER A 232 -9.42 16.30 -1.94
N GLY A 233 -10.10 16.28 -3.09
CA GLY A 233 -11.56 16.40 -3.19
C GLY A 233 -12.32 15.07 -3.10
N LEU A 234 -11.62 13.95 -2.96
CA LEU A 234 -12.22 12.63 -2.76
C LEU A 234 -12.43 12.32 -1.28
N GLU A 235 -13.41 11.46 -0.99
CA GLU A 235 -13.57 10.85 0.32
C GLU A 235 -12.31 10.06 0.73
N GLN A 236 -12.08 9.98 2.05
CA GLN A 236 -10.83 9.45 2.59
C GLN A 236 -10.58 8.00 2.19
N ASP A 237 -11.61 7.15 2.18
CA ASP A 237 -11.49 5.74 1.83
C ASP A 237 -11.09 5.52 0.37
N ASP A 238 -11.67 6.28 -0.56
CA ASP A 238 -11.30 6.20 -1.98
C ASP A 238 -9.92 6.83 -2.23
N MET A 239 -9.63 7.97 -1.58
CA MET A 239 -8.34 8.63 -1.70
C MET A 239 -7.20 7.74 -1.18
N ARG A 240 -7.40 6.98 -0.11
CA ARG A 240 -6.41 6.02 0.41
C ARG A 240 -6.00 4.99 -0.64
N ILE A 241 -6.96 4.41 -1.36
CA ILE A 241 -6.67 3.38 -2.37
C ILE A 241 -6.00 4.02 -3.59
N LEU A 242 -6.49 5.19 -4.03
CA LEU A 242 -5.87 5.96 -5.10
C LEU A 242 -4.43 6.35 -4.74
N TYR A 243 -4.20 6.83 -3.51
CA TYR A 243 -2.89 7.21 -3.01
C TYR A 243 -1.91 6.03 -3.04
N LYS A 244 -2.33 4.84 -2.59
CA LYS A 244 -1.52 3.62 -2.70
C LYS A 244 -1.20 3.34 -4.18
N TYR A 245 -2.17 3.37 -5.08
CA TYR A 245 -1.94 3.18 -6.52
C TYR A 245 -0.91 4.18 -7.09
N LEU A 246 -1.08 5.47 -6.78
CA LEU A 246 -0.20 6.53 -7.25
C LEU A 246 1.24 6.29 -6.80
N THR A 247 1.44 6.02 -5.51
CA THR A 247 2.76 5.97 -4.88
C THR A 247 3.47 4.63 -5.04
N THR A 248 2.76 3.51 -5.18
CA THR A 248 3.38 2.17 -5.32
C THR A 248 3.36 1.61 -6.74
N SER A 249 2.61 2.23 -7.65
CA SER A 249 2.50 1.75 -9.03
C SER A 249 2.77 2.85 -10.05
N LEU A 250 2.01 3.94 -10.04
CA LEU A 250 2.08 4.93 -11.12
C LEU A 250 3.38 5.74 -11.09
N PHE A 251 3.73 6.37 -9.97
CA PHE A 251 4.96 7.18 -9.87
C PHE A 251 6.24 6.35 -10.03
N PRO A 252 6.41 5.16 -9.40
CA PRO A 252 7.57 4.30 -9.62
C PRO A 252 7.87 4.03 -11.10
N ARG A 253 6.82 3.72 -11.90
CA ARG A 253 6.94 3.40 -13.33
C ARG A 253 7.52 4.55 -14.17
N HIS A 254 7.37 5.79 -13.69
CA HIS A 254 7.85 6.98 -14.40
C HIS A 254 9.15 7.53 -13.80
N THR A 255 9.42 7.34 -12.50
CA THR A 255 10.63 7.83 -11.84
C THR A 255 11.85 6.93 -12.08
N GLU A 256 11.68 5.60 -12.13
CA GLU A 256 12.79 4.65 -12.32
C GLU A 256 13.53 4.84 -13.68
N PRO A 257 12.84 5.05 -14.83
CA PRO A 257 13.49 5.33 -16.11
C PRO A 257 14.26 6.66 -16.14
N GLU A 258 13.78 7.68 -15.44
CA GLU A 258 14.43 8.99 -15.34
C GLU A 258 15.76 8.90 -14.60
N LEU A 259 15.77 8.22 -13.45
CA LEU A 259 16.98 7.99 -12.65
C LEU A 259 18.00 7.12 -13.39
N ALA A 260 17.54 6.15 -14.19
CA ALA A 260 18.40 5.31 -15.02
C ALA A 260 19.03 6.06 -16.21
N GLY A 261 18.71 7.35 -16.41
CA GLY A 261 19.15 8.14 -17.56
C GLY A 261 18.56 7.68 -18.89
N ARG A 262 17.64 6.69 -18.88
CA ARG A 262 16.94 6.19 -20.07
C ARG A 262 15.95 7.22 -20.60
N ASP A 263 15.39 8.01 -19.69
CA ASP A 263 14.57 9.18 -19.97
C ASP A 263 15.25 10.44 -19.42
N SER A 264 16.44 10.74 -19.94
CA SER A 264 17.08 12.04 -19.70
C SER A 264 16.10 13.17 -20.03
N PRO A 265 15.98 14.23 -19.21
CA PRO A 265 15.17 15.42 -19.51
C PRO A 265 15.51 16.07 -20.86
N LEU A 266 16.64 15.71 -21.46
CA LEU A 266 17.18 16.23 -22.71
C LEU A 266 16.74 15.47 -23.97
N ARG A 267 15.74 14.57 -23.89
CA ARG A 267 15.12 14.05 -25.12
C ARG A 267 14.38 15.18 -25.86
N PRO A 268 14.56 15.35 -27.18
CA PRO A 268 13.81 16.32 -27.99
C PRO A 268 12.28 16.14 -27.90
N GLU A 269 11.81 14.93 -27.59
CA GLU A 269 10.40 14.61 -27.37
C GLU A 269 9.82 15.33 -26.12
N LEU A 270 10.67 15.67 -25.13
CA LEU A 270 10.34 16.48 -23.94
C LEU A 270 10.52 17.99 -24.20
N ALA A 271 11.16 18.40 -25.30
CA ALA A 271 11.33 19.81 -25.66
C ALA A 271 10.05 20.49 -26.17
N GLY A 272 8.91 19.78 -26.15
CA GLY A 272 7.64 20.23 -26.70
C GLY A 272 7.11 21.53 -26.10
N ASN A 273 7.36 21.79 -24.81
CA ASN A 273 6.94 23.02 -24.14
C ASN A 273 8.09 23.63 -23.33
N LEU A 274 8.82 24.58 -23.91
CA LEU A 274 9.84 25.38 -23.20
C LEU A 274 9.26 26.29 -22.10
N LEU A 275 7.93 26.37 -21.97
CA LEU A 275 7.24 27.30 -21.06
C LEU A 275 7.11 26.76 -19.63
N HIS A 276 7.08 25.44 -19.44
CA HIS A 276 6.88 24.81 -18.13
C HIS A 276 7.34 23.36 -18.10
N TYR A 277 7.48 22.78 -16.90
CA TYR A 277 7.92 21.38 -16.70
C TYR A 277 6.77 20.37 -16.57
N GLY A 278 5.52 20.84 -16.77
CA GLY A 278 4.32 20.01 -16.72
C GLY A 278 4.21 18.98 -17.85
N ARG A 279 3.70 17.78 -17.52
CA ARG A 279 3.40 16.70 -18.47
C ARG A 279 2.34 15.72 -17.93
N PHE A 280 1.70 15.00 -18.83
CA PHE A 280 0.77 13.91 -18.49
C PHE A 280 1.54 12.62 -18.12
N LEU A 281 1.16 12.00 -17.00
CA LEU A 281 1.54 10.63 -16.65
C LEU A 281 0.46 9.60 -17.04
N THR A 282 -0.79 10.06 -17.19
CA THR A 282 -1.88 9.27 -17.77
C THR A 282 -2.51 10.05 -18.91
N GLY A 283 -2.75 9.38 -20.04
CA GLY A 283 -3.20 10.02 -21.28
C GLY A 283 -2.08 10.20 -22.31
N PRO A 284 -2.07 11.31 -23.07
CA PRO A 284 -1.14 11.52 -24.17
C PRO A 284 0.28 11.86 -23.66
N LEU A 285 1.28 11.07 -24.04
CA LEU A 285 2.69 11.36 -23.70
C LEU A 285 3.22 12.62 -24.38
N ASN A 286 2.74 12.92 -25.60
CA ASN A 286 3.09 14.11 -26.36
C ASN A 286 1.83 14.70 -27.00
N LEU A 287 1.47 15.94 -26.62
CA LEU A 287 0.32 16.64 -27.19
C LEU A 287 0.56 17.08 -28.64
N ASN A 288 1.80 17.18 -29.10
CA ASN A 288 2.12 17.57 -30.47
C ASN A 288 2.09 16.37 -31.43
N ASP A 289 2.03 15.14 -30.92
CA ASP A 289 1.93 13.94 -31.75
C ASP A 289 0.50 13.81 -32.33
N PRO A 290 0.31 13.87 -33.66
CA PRO A 290 -0.99 13.72 -34.30
C PRO A 290 -1.63 12.35 -34.02
N GLU A 291 -0.82 11.30 -33.82
CA GLU A 291 -1.27 9.93 -33.54
C GLU A 291 -1.42 9.62 -32.04
N ALA A 292 -1.24 10.63 -31.18
CA ALA A 292 -1.33 10.47 -29.73
C ALA A 292 -2.65 9.81 -29.31
N LYS A 293 -2.55 8.77 -28.46
CA LYS A 293 -3.71 8.05 -27.93
C LYS A 293 -4.20 8.67 -26.65
N PHE A 294 -5.43 9.19 -26.67
CA PHE A 294 -6.11 9.79 -25.52
C PHE A 294 -6.81 8.71 -24.67
N ARG A 295 -6.01 7.84 -24.04
CA ARG A 295 -6.52 6.76 -23.19
C ARG A 295 -6.17 7.03 -21.74
N PHE A 296 -7.20 7.15 -20.92
CA PHE A 296 -7.08 7.40 -19.49
C PHE A 296 -7.54 6.17 -18.70
N PRO A 297 -6.84 5.79 -17.62
CA PRO A 297 -7.36 4.81 -16.68
C PRO A 297 -8.75 5.24 -16.19
N LYS A 298 -9.66 4.27 -16.10
CA LYS A 298 -10.96 4.46 -15.48
C LYS A 298 -10.87 3.99 -14.04
N ILE A 299 -11.40 4.79 -13.12
CA ILE A 299 -11.53 4.46 -11.71
C ILE A 299 -12.98 4.53 -11.27
N PHE A 300 -13.32 3.79 -10.22
CA PHE A 300 -14.62 3.76 -9.56
C PHE A 300 -14.44 4.34 -8.16
N VAL A 301 -15.19 5.38 -7.84
CA VAL A 301 -15.22 5.98 -6.51
C VAL A 301 -16.65 5.96 -5.98
N SER A 302 -16.78 6.05 -4.66
CA SER A 302 -18.05 6.07 -3.96
C SER A 302 -18.78 7.39 -4.22
N ALA A 303 -20.09 7.32 -4.40
CA ALA A 303 -20.98 8.45 -4.61
C ALA A 303 -22.29 8.23 -3.84
N GLU A 304 -23.11 9.28 -3.68
CA GLU A 304 -24.37 9.20 -2.92
C GLU A 304 -25.29 8.05 -3.38
N ASP A 305 -25.39 7.84 -4.70
CA ASP A 305 -26.22 6.80 -5.32
C ASP A 305 -25.45 5.49 -5.64
N GLY A 306 -24.32 5.26 -5.00
CA GLY A 306 -23.50 4.05 -5.16
C GLY A 306 -22.09 4.33 -5.63
N TYR A 307 -21.83 4.14 -6.93
CA TYR A 307 -20.49 4.32 -7.50
C TYR A 307 -20.55 5.11 -8.79
N GLU A 308 -19.52 5.91 -9.01
CA GLU A 308 -19.33 6.63 -10.27
C GLU A 308 -18.03 6.23 -10.97
N GLU A 309 -18.09 6.23 -12.31
CA GLU A 309 -16.94 5.97 -13.16
C GLU A 309 -16.27 7.28 -13.56
N LEU A 310 -14.97 7.37 -13.33
CA LEU A 310 -14.16 8.56 -13.61
C LEU A 310 -12.92 8.22 -14.46
N HIS A 311 -12.60 9.07 -15.41
CA HIS A 311 -11.26 9.14 -16.01
C HIS A 311 -10.28 9.75 -15.01
N LEU A 312 -9.16 9.08 -14.78
CA LEU A 312 -8.06 9.57 -13.96
C LEU A 312 -6.97 10.19 -14.83
N ILE A 313 -6.86 11.51 -14.77
CA ILE A 313 -5.74 12.27 -15.35
C ILE A 313 -4.73 12.53 -14.23
N VAL A 314 -3.46 12.19 -14.45
CA VAL A 314 -2.36 12.53 -13.54
C VAL A 314 -1.37 13.37 -14.31
N TYR A 315 -1.16 14.59 -13.86
CA TYR A 315 -0.30 15.58 -14.49
C TYR A 315 0.81 15.96 -13.51
N LYS A 316 2.07 15.83 -13.92
CA LYS A 316 3.26 16.02 -13.06
C LYS A 316 4.10 17.17 -13.57
N ALA A 317 4.59 18.02 -12.68
CA ALA A 317 5.62 19.01 -12.95
C ALA A 317 6.64 18.97 -11.82
N MET A 318 7.91 18.67 -12.14
CA MET A 318 8.97 18.48 -11.14
C MET A 318 8.53 17.46 -10.07
N SER A 319 8.52 17.86 -8.79
CA SER A 319 8.10 17.05 -7.65
C SER A 319 6.60 17.09 -7.35
N ALA A 320 5.82 17.95 -8.02
CA ALA A 320 4.39 18.07 -7.81
C ALA A 320 3.60 17.21 -8.81
N ALA A 321 2.52 16.59 -8.34
CA ALA A 321 1.56 15.89 -9.16
C ALA A 321 0.15 16.37 -8.83
N ALA A 322 -0.59 16.79 -9.85
CA ALA A 322 -2.02 17.09 -9.76
C ALA A 322 -2.79 15.97 -10.44
N CYS A 323 -3.82 15.46 -9.77
CA CYS A 323 -4.71 14.45 -10.30
C CYS A 323 -6.08 15.08 -10.52
N PHE A 324 -6.68 14.83 -11.68
CA PHE A 324 -8.01 15.32 -12.04
C PHE A 324 -8.90 14.13 -12.38
N MET A 325 -10.08 14.10 -11.78
CA MET A 325 -11.08 13.07 -12.03
C MET A 325 -12.28 13.66 -12.76
N ILE A 326 -12.60 13.08 -13.91
CA ILE A 326 -13.64 13.55 -14.82
C ILE A 326 -14.61 12.41 -15.10
N SER A 327 -15.91 12.67 -15.24
CA SER A 327 -16.89 11.61 -15.56
C SER A 327 -16.44 10.77 -16.77
N ALA A 328 -16.46 9.44 -16.62
CA ALA A 328 -16.11 8.51 -17.69
C ALA A 328 -17.13 8.44 -18.84
N SER A 329 -18.26 9.15 -18.69
CA SER A 329 -19.23 9.40 -19.77
C SER A 329 -18.77 10.47 -20.76
N VAL A 330 -17.79 11.28 -20.38
CA VAL A 330 -17.25 12.37 -21.21
C VAL A 330 -16.10 11.83 -22.05
N GLU A 331 -16.17 12.04 -23.36
CA GLU A 331 -15.05 11.78 -24.26
C GLU A 331 -13.99 12.89 -24.14
N LEU A 332 -12.83 12.55 -23.61
CA LEU A 332 -11.72 13.50 -23.43
C LEU A 332 -10.98 13.74 -24.75
N THR A 333 -11.04 14.97 -25.25
CA THR A 333 -10.47 15.36 -26.53
C THR A 333 -9.04 15.89 -26.42
N ARG A 334 -8.37 16.03 -27.57
CA ARG A 334 -7.10 16.75 -27.68
C ARG A 334 -7.23 18.18 -27.18
N ASP A 335 -8.26 18.90 -27.64
CA ASP A 335 -8.51 20.29 -27.26
C ASP A 335 -8.63 20.47 -25.75
N PHE A 336 -9.32 19.55 -25.07
CA PHE A 336 -9.40 19.57 -23.61
C PHE A 336 -8.02 19.40 -22.96
N CYS A 337 -7.22 18.44 -23.43
CA CYS A 337 -5.89 18.20 -22.88
C CYS A 337 -4.95 19.40 -23.12
N GLU A 338 -5.04 20.06 -24.27
CA GLU A 338 -4.28 21.28 -24.56
C GLU A 338 -4.71 22.45 -23.67
N GLN A 339 -6.02 22.60 -23.39
CA GLN A 339 -6.52 23.61 -22.46
C GLN A 339 -6.03 23.33 -21.03
N LEU A 340 -6.10 22.07 -20.60
CA LEU A 340 -5.60 21.65 -19.30
C LEU A 340 -4.10 21.91 -19.17
N ASP A 341 -3.30 21.55 -20.17
CA ASP A 341 -1.86 21.77 -20.19
C ASP A 341 -1.49 23.27 -20.09
N LYS A 342 -2.14 24.12 -20.90
CA LYS A 342 -1.94 25.58 -20.88
C LYS A 342 -2.30 26.21 -19.53
N LEU A 343 -3.34 25.71 -18.86
CA LEU A 343 -3.80 26.22 -17.56
C LEU A 343 -2.92 25.71 -16.41
N VAL A 344 -2.68 24.39 -16.37
CA VAL A 344 -2.06 23.69 -15.25
C VAL A 344 -0.54 23.77 -15.30
N GLY A 345 0.07 23.57 -16.48
CA GLY A 345 1.51 23.42 -16.65
C GLY A 345 2.33 24.54 -16.01
N PRO A 346 2.10 25.82 -16.37
CA PRO A 346 2.82 26.95 -15.78
C PRO A 346 2.58 27.09 -14.27
N GLN A 347 1.33 26.98 -13.83
CA GLN A 347 0.97 27.21 -12.42
C GLN A 347 1.51 26.10 -11.51
N LEU A 348 1.40 24.84 -11.94
CA LEU A 348 1.92 23.69 -11.20
C LEU A 348 3.45 23.76 -11.10
N THR A 349 4.12 24.20 -12.16
CA THR A 349 5.57 24.42 -12.17
C THR A 349 5.98 25.48 -11.14
N LEU A 350 5.28 26.62 -11.10
CA LEU A 350 5.54 27.67 -10.13
C LEU A 350 5.30 27.18 -8.69
N LEU A 351 4.18 26.51 -8.43
CA LEU A 351 3.89 25.95 -7.10
C LEU A 351 4.94 24.94 -6.66
N ALA A 352 5.38 24.06 -7.55
CA ALA A 352 6.42 23.08 -7.24
C ALA A 352 7.75 23.75 -6.86
N SER A 353 8.11 24.85 -7.55
CA SER A 353 9.29 25.65 -7.22
C SER A 353 9.15 26.35 -5.86
N ASP A 354 8.01 27.01 -5.61
CA ASP A 354 7.72 27.69 -4.35
C ASP A 354 7.81 26.74 -3.15
N ILE A 355 7.21 25.55 -3.27
CA ILE A 355 7.24 24.51 -2.22
C ILE A 355 8.68 24.04 -1.98
N CYS A 356 9.46 23.83 -3.04
CA CYS A 356 10.85 23.40 -2.95
C CYS A 356 11.73 24.42 -2.21
N GLU A 357 11.59 25.70 -2.55
CA GLU A 357 12.33 26.79 -1.93
C GLU A 357 12.03 26.86 -0.43
N GLN A 358 10.76 26.84 -0.04
CA GLN A 358 10.34 26.87 1.35
C GLN A 358 10.80 25.65 2.14
N PHE A 359 10.66 24.45 1.57
CA PHE A 359 11.13 23.22 2.19
C PHE A 359 12.64 23.29 2.48
N THR A 360 13.41 23.82 1.52
CA THR A 360 14.86 24.01 1.68
C THR A 360 15.20 25.03 2.76
N ILE A 361 14.46 26.13 2.86
CA ILE A 361 14.65 27.15 3.90
C ILE A 361 14.36 26.56 5.29
N ASN A 362 13.22 25.87 5.45
CA ASN A 362 12.84 25.25 6.72
C ASN A 362 13.87 24.21 7.17
N ARG A 363 14.38 23.40 6.23
CA ARG A 363 15.43 22.41 6.53
C ARG A 363 16.75 23.06 6.98
N ARG A 364 17.12 24.23 6.43
CA ARG A 364 18.31 24.97 6.86
C ARG A 364 18.16 25.53 8.28
N ILE A 365 16.95 25.95 8.66
CA ILE A 365 16.64 26.48 10.00
C ILE A 365 16.65 25.35 11.05
N SER A 366 16.06 24.19 10.72
CA SER A 366 16.01 23.03 11.63
C SER A 366 17.36 22.33 11.85
N GLY A 367 18.40 22.69 11.09
CA GLY A 367 19.69 22.01 11.09
C GLY A 367 19.63 20.61 10.46
N PRO A 368 20.77 19.92 10.29
CA PRO A 368 20.76 18.52 9.87
C PRO A 368 20.01 17.72 10.94
N GLU A 369 18.90 17.08 10.56
CA GLU A 369 18.27 16.06 11.40
C GLU A 369 19.36 15.04 11.75
N LYS A 370 19.81 15.03 13.00
CA LYS A 370 20.54 13.87 13.51
C LYS A 370 19.61 12.69 13.28
N GLU A 371 20.12 11.62 12.66
CA GLU A 371 19.37 10.39 12.46
C GLU A 371 18.63 10.07 13.76
N PRO A 372 17.27 10.02 13.75
CA PRO A 372 16.54 10.00 14.99
C PRO A 372 17.00 8.78 15.80
N GLN A 373 17.40 9.01 17.06
CA GLN A 373 17.77 7.93 17.99
C GLN A 373 16.64 6.91 18.20
N PHE A 374 15.45 7.25 17.71
CA PHE A 374 14.20 6.52 17.86
C PHE A 374 13.64 6.14 16.51
N LYS A 375 13.17 4.91 16.41
CA LYS A 375 12.35 4.48 15.28
C LYS A 375 10.89 4.52 15.70
N PHE A 376 9.99 4.99 14.84
CA PHE A 376 8.58 5.06 15.18
C PHE A 376 7.63 4.86 14.00
N ILE A 377 6.39 4.54 14.32
CA ILE A 377 5.22 4.58 13.43
C ILE A 377 4.14 5.38 14.16
N TYR A 378 3.56 6.36 13.47
CA TYR A 378 2.40 7.11 13.93
C TYR A 378 1.27 6.92 12.93
N PHE A 379 0.08 6.70 13.45
CA PHE A 379 -1.14 6.62 12.65
C PHE A 379 -2.29 7.38 13.32
N ASN A 380 -3.10 8.06 12.50
CA ASN A 380 -4.30 8.77 12.93
C ASN A 380 -5.52 8.25 12.16
N HIS A 381 -6.42 7.57 12.85
CA HIS A 381 -7.64 6.99 12.28
C HIS A 381 -8.63 8.03 11.77
N MET A 382 -8.59 9.29 12.23
CA MET A 382 -9.54 10.33 11.80
C MET A 382 -9.31 10.85 10.38
N ASN A 383 -8.04 10.91 9.96
CA ASN A 383 -7.65 11.47 8.67
C ASN A 383 -6.68 10.57 7.90
N LEU A 384 -6.45 9.36 8.40
CA LEU A 384 -5.57 8.33 7.85
C LEU A 384 -4.10 8.78 7.76
N ALA A 385 -3.70 9.82 8.50
CA ALA A 385 -2.34 10.32 8.45
C ALA A 385 -1.36 9.31 9.03
N GLU A 386 -0.28 9.07 8.28
CA GLU A 386 0.76 8.12 8.64
C GLU A 386 2.14 8.79 8.56
N LYS A 387 2.97 8.51 9.56
CA LYS A 387 4.39 8.91 9.59
C LYS A 387 5.22 7.77 10.14
N SER A 388 6.32 7.43 9.47
CA SER A 388 7.22 6.41 9.98
C SER A 388 8.69 6.71 9.67
N THR A 389 9.57 6.35 10.60
CA THR A 389 11.03 6.32 10.42
C THR A 389 11.59 4.89 10.28
N ILE A 390 10.73 3.87 10.41
CA ILE A 390 11.11 2.46 10.24
C ILE A 390 11.25 2.09 8.77
N HIS A 391 10.43 2.73 7.93
CA HIS A 391 10.22 2.41 6.53
C HIS A 391 11.07 3.33 5.66
N MET A 392 12.18 2.80 5.13
CA MET A 392 13.02 3.50 4.18
C MET A 392 12.73 2.96 2.78
N ARG A 393 12.21 3.81 1.89
CA ARG A 393 12.08 3.45 0.46
C ARG A 393 13.48 3.38 -0.15
N LYS A 394 13.98 2.17 -0.45
CA LYS A 394 15.18 1.99 -1.29
C LYS A 394 14.85 2.23 -2.77
N THR A 395 13.71 1.71 -3.20
CA THR A 395 13.10 1.96 -4.52
C THR A 395 11.63 2.26 -4.32
N ALA A 396 11.00 2.85 -5.33
CA ALA A 396 9.61 3.30 -5.22
C ALA A 396 8.61 2.12 -5.11
N SER A 397 9.02 0.90 -5.47
CA SER A 397 8.25 -0.36 -5.35
C SER A 397 8.57 -1.20 -4.11
N VAL A 398 9.75 -1.04 -3.48
CA VAL A 398 10.20 -1.88 -2.36
C VAL A 398 10.50 -1.01 -1.14
N CYS A 399 9.63 -1.14 -0.15
CA CYS A 399 9.90 -0.64 1.19
C CYS A 399 10.65 -1.72 1.97
N LEU A 400 11.85 -1.40 2.46
CA LEU A 400 12.52 -2.25 3.43
C LEU A 400 12.37 -1.63 4.80
N THR A 401 11.97 -2.45 5.75
CA THR A 401 12.00 -2.09 7.17
C THR A 401 13.46 -2.09 7.61
N SER A 402 13.85 -1.08 8.37
CA SER A 402 15.18 -1.05 9.02
C SER A 402 15.18 -1.85 10.34
N VAL A 403 14.08 -2.51 10.67
CA VAL A 403 13.78 -3.12 11.96
C VAL A 403 13.80 -4.65 11.83
N HIS A 404 14.32 -5.31 12.86
CA HIS A 404 14.38 -6.78 12.89
C HIS A 404 12.97 -7.40 12.91
N PRO A 405 12.73 -8.55 12.23
CA PRO A 405 11.43 -9.23 12.23
C PRO A 405 10.81 -9.43 13.61
N ASP A 406 11.60 -9.84 14.62
CA ASP A 406 11.11 -10.00 16.00
C ASP A 406 10.51 -8.71 16.60
N LEU A 407 11.08 -7.54 16.29
CA LEU A 407 10.56 -6.26 16.76
C LEU A 407 9.30 -5.88 15.99
N MET A 408 9.24 -6.19 14.69
CA MET A 408 8.02 -5.99 13.89
C MET A 408 6.88 -6.90 14.36
N LYS A 409 7.19 -8.12 14.83
CA LYS A 409 6.23 -9.01 15.47
C LYS A 409 5.64 -8.37 16.73
N ILE A 410 6.49 -7.85 17.64
CA ILE A 410 6.03 -7.16 18.85
C ILE A 410 5.12 -5.97 18.51
N LEU A 411 5.46 -5.18 17.47
CA LEU A 411 4.59 -4.11 16.99
C LEU A 411 3.22 -4.61 16.53
N GLY A 412 3.20 -5.73 15.81
CA GLY A 412 1.97 -6.41 15.39
C GLY A 412 1.14 -6.93 16.55
N ASP A 413 1.79 -7.50 17.57
CA ASP A 413 1.12 -8.00 18.78
C ASP A 413 0.46 -6.85 19.55
N ILE A 414 1.18 -5.74 19.75
CA ILE A 414 0.63 -4.50 20.35
C ILE A 414 -0.56 -3.98 19.54
N ASN A 415 -0.46 -3.94 18.20
CA ASN A 415 -1.57 -3.52 17.34
C ASN A 415 -2.79 -4.44 17.49
N CYS A 416 -2.58 -5.75 17.64
CA CYS A 416 -3.67 -6.69 17.88
C CYS A 416 -4.36 -6.44 19.23
N ASP A 417 -3.60 -6.10 20.27
CA ASP A 417 -4.16 -5.76 21.57
C ASP A 417 -4.95 -4.43 21.52
N PHE A 418 -4.42 -3.40 20.88
CA PHE A 418 -5.10 -2.11 20.65
C PHE A 418 -6.41 -2.24 19.86
N ALA A 419 -6.52 -3.26 18.99
CA ALA A 419 -7.75 -3.53 18.23
C ALA A 419 -8.85 -4.22 19.04
N ARG A 420 -8.57 -4.71 20.27
CA ARG A 420 -9.55 -5.43 21.10
C ARG A 420 -10.41 -4.52 21.95
N VAL A 421 -9.86 -3.39 22.40
CA VAL A 421 -10.52 -2.47 23.34
C VAL A 421 -10.48 -1.06 22.77
N ASP A 422 -11.59 -0.34 22.87
CA ASP A 422 -11.71 1.04 22.39
C ASP A 422 -11.36 2.08 23.47
N GLU A 423 -10.37 1.74 24.30
CA GLU A 423 -9.87 2.58 25.38
C GLU A 423 -8.45 3.06 25.06
N ASP A 424 -8.04 4.12 25.73
CA ASP A 424 -6.67 4.59 25.71
C ASP A 424 -5.78 3.57 26.42
N GLU A 425 -4.67 3.19 25.79
CA GLU A 425 -3.83 2.10 26.27
C GLU A 425 -2.35 2.38 26.00
N GLU A 426 -1.49 1.98 26.94
CA GLU A 426 -0.04 2.01 26.78
C GLU A 426 0.54 0.62 27.06
N ILE A 427 1.33 0.10 26.13
CA ILE A 427 2.00 -1.20 26.25
C ILE A 427 3.50 -0.99 26.07
N ILE A 428 4.29 -1.44 27.04
CA ILE A 428 5.76 -1.35 27.00
C ILE A 428 6.36 -2.76 27.08
N VAL A 429 7.16 -3.12 26.09
CA VAL A 429 7.79 -4.43 25.97
C VAL A 429 9.30 -4.28 25.93
N LYS A 430 10.02 -5.05 26.75
CA LYS A 430 11.47 -5.22 26.67
C LYS A 430 11.81 -6.53 25.94
N ALA A 431 12.44 -6.43 24.79
CA ALA A 431 12.92 -7.59 24.03
C ALA A 431 14.19 -8.19 24.65
N MET A 432 14.46 -9.47 24.36
CA MET A 432 15.69 -10.17 24.78
C MET A 432 16.98 -9.54 24.22
N THR A 433 16.85 -8.75 23.14
CA THR A 433 17.94 -8.03 22.49
C THR A 433 18.19 -6.63 23.09
N ASP A 434 17.64 -6.34 24.26
CA ASP A 434 17.68 -5.03 24.96
C ASP A 434 17.03 -3.86 24.21
N TYR A 435 16.22 -4.15 23.19
CA TYR A 435 15.33 -3.16 22.59
C TYR A 435 14.08 -2.99 23.43
N TRP A 436 13.58 -1.76 23.48
CA TRP A 436 12.26 -1.45 24.04
C TRP A 436 11.30 -1.09 22.92
N VAL A 437 10.09 -1.62 22.99
CA VAL A 437 8.98 -1.31 22.09
C VAL A 437 7.85 -0.75 22.93
N VAL A 438 7.41 0.46 22.58
CA VAL A 438 6.33 1.18 23.28
C VAL A 438 5.21 1.41 22.29
N GLY A 439 4.01 0.98 22.62
CA GLY A 439 2.78 1.37 21.95
C GLY A 439 2.00 2.32 22.83
N LYS A 440 1.50 3.41 22.26
CA LYS A 440 0.49 4.30 22.85
C LYS A 440 -0.70 4.42 21.91
N LYS A 441 -1.89 4.12 22.44
CA LYS A 441 -3.18 4.42 21.81
C LYS A 441 -3.85 5.53 22.61
N SER A 442 -4.27 6.59 21.93
CA SER A 442 -5.04 7.67 22.53
C SER A 442 -6.11 8.13 21.55
N ASP A 443 -7.38 7.95 21.90
CA ASP A 443 -8.54 8.20 21.04
C ASP A 443 -8.34 7.54 19.66
N GLN A 444 -8.34 8.33 18.59
CA GLN A 444 -8.16 7.86 17.21
C GLN A 444 -6.69 7.86 16.76
N ARG A 445 -5.72 7.77 17.68
CA ARG A 445 -4.29 7.87 17.36
C ARG A 445 -3.49 6.72 17.95
N GLU A 446 -2.55 6.22 17.16
CA GLU A 446 -1.62 5.18 17.56
C GLU A 446 -0.18 5.64 17.32
N LEU A 447 0.68 5.42 18.31
CA LEU A 447 2.11 5.69 18.25
C LEU A 447 2.88 4.47 18.71
N TYR A 448 3.80 4.02 17.88
CA TYR A 448 4.71 2.92 18.16
C TYR A 448 6.14 3.44 18.14
N VAL A 449 6.92 3.13 19.17
CA VAL A 449 8.30 3.60 19.32
C VAL A 449 9.21 2.43 19.61
N ILE A 450 10.34 2.36 18.91
CA ILE A 450 11.42 1.41 19.14
C ILE A 450 12.66 2.18 19.60
N LEU A 451 13.20 1.76 20.73
CA LEU A 451 14.34 2.33 21.41
C LEU A 451 15.43 1.27 21.57
N ASN A 452 16.68 1.66 21.31
CA ASN A 452 17.85 0.86 21.66
C ASN A 452 18.64 1.59 22.75
N GLN A 453 18.36 1.28 24.01
CA GLN A 453 19.11 1.82 25.13
C GLN A 453 19.54 0.68 26.05
N LYS A 454 20.81 0.30 25.91
CA LYS A 454 21.44 -0.72 26.75
C LYS A 454 21.33 -0.30 28.22
N ASN A 455 20.80 -1.21 29.05
CA ASN A 455 20.60 -1.01 30.49
C ASN A 455 19.57 0.06 30.90
N ALA A 456 18.79 0.61 29.97
CA ALA A 456 17.72 1.54 30.36
C ALA A 456 16.67 0.84 31.23
N ASN A 457 16.13 1.56 32.20
CA ASN A 457 14.98 1.14 33.00
C ASN A 457 13.67 1.74 32.45
N LEU A 458 12.53 1.30 33.00
CA LEU A 458 11.21 1.72 32.53
C LEU A 458 10.98 3.24 32.63
N ILE A 459 11.53 3.89 33.67
CA ILE A 459 11.36 5.33 33.89
C ILE A 459 12.11 6.11 32.80
N GLU A 460 13.36 5.74 32.53
CA GLU A 460 14.18 6.36 31.48
C GLU A 460 13.53 6.20 30.10
N VAL A 461 13.00 5.01 29.80
CA VAL A 461 12.25 4.74 28.56
C VAL A 461 11.03 5.65 28.43
N ASN A 462 10.24 5.80 29.51
CA ASN A 462 9.06 6.67 29.50
C ASN A 462 9.44 8.15 29.30
N GLU A 463 10.48 8.63 29.99
CA GLU A 463 10.98 10.00 29.80
C GLU A 463 11.42 10.27 28.36
N GLU A 464 12.07 9.31 27.71
CA GLU A 464 12.50 9.43 26.31
C GLU A 464 11.31 9.43 25.34
N VAL A 465 10.28 8.60 25.59
CA VAL A 465 9.03 8.65 24.80
C VAL A 465 8.32 9.99 24.99
N LYS A 466 8.28 10.55 26.21
CA LYS A 466 7.70 11.88 26.46
C LYS A 466 8.46 12.99 25.73
N LYS A 467 9.80 12.94 25.71
CA LYS A 467 10.63 13.87 24.92
C LYS A 467 10.35 13.73 23.42
N LEU A 468 10.18 12.50 22.91
CA LEU A 468 9.81 12.26 21.51
C LEU A 468 8.45 12.87 21.18
N CYS A 469 7.43 12.64 22.01
CA CYS A 469 6.10 13.23 21.85
C CYS A 469 6.18 14.76 21.84
N ALA A 470 6.90 15.36 22.78
CA ALA A 470 7.06 16.81 22.87
C ALA A 470 7.83 17.45 21.69
N THR A 471 8.67 16.68 20.99
CA THR A 471 9.50 17.21 19.88
C THR A 471 8.90 16.93 18.50
N GLN A 472 8.40 15.72 18.27
CA GLN A 472 7.91 15.28 16.96
C GLN A 472 6.39 15.39 16.81
N PHE A 473 5.68 15.47 17.95
CA PHE A 473 4.22 15.40 18.01
C PHE A 473 3.66 16.48 18.95
N ASN A 474 4.34 17.62 19.10
CA ASN A 474 3.97 18.69 20.03
C ASN A 474 2.52 19.21 19.87
N ASN A 475 1.99 19.18 18.65
CA ASN A 475 0.62 19.60 18.34
C ASN A 475 -0.40 18.44 18.46
N ILE A 476 0.04 17.26 18.88
CA ILE A 476 -0.73 16.03 18.95
C ILE A 476 -0.76 15.59 20.40
N PHE A 477 -1.92 15.75 21.03
CA PHE A 477 -2.17 15.20 22.35
C PHE A 477 -2.08 13.66 22.32
N PHE A 478 -1.28 13.13 23.25
CA PHE A 478 -1.26 11.74 23.69
C PHE A 478 -1.48 11.77 25.20
N LEU A 479 -2.23 10.82 25.76
CA LEU A 479 -2.36 10.72 27.21
C LEU A 479 -1.01 10.38 27.86
N ASP A 480 -0.80 10.98 29.03
CA ASP A 480 0.45 11.01 29.77
C ASP A 480 0.82 9.67 30.41
#